data_AF-A0A060XVP7-F1
#
_entry.id   AF-A0A060XVP7-F1
#
_cell.length_a   1.000
_cell.length_b   1.000
_cell.length_c   1.000
_cell.angle_alpha   90.00
_cell.angle_beta   90.00
_cell.angle_gamma   90.00
#
_symmetry.space_group_name_H-M   'P 1'
#
loop_
_entity.id
_entity.type
_entity.pdbx_description
1 polymer ?
#
loop_
_entity_poly.entity_id
_entity_poly.type
_entity_poly.pdbx_seq_one_letter_code
_entity_poly.pdbx_strand_id
1 'polypeptide(L)'
;MSHCVCVCGGRKPCKDVIDVSWGDKHRGGVQPLTFVRQVLAACLYPQLIHSYKLPGDVRQRVQSLLGACDGGSVGSYTPTGGISYIQCSVSNFISRRDGGVPSSPENIFMTSGSQRSIMQVLKMLADFHNQASLPTGVLTAVPTYSSFKMMLQRLGAVIAPYYLDEEQGWAMEVEELHRALQASKDVCNTVALYVINPGNPTGHVQSRKCIEKVIRFAAEERLFLMADEVYQESVFGEGSEFVSYKKVLSEMGPPLSHTVELASFHSASKGFMGE
;
A
#
# COMPACT_ATOMS: atom_id res chain seq x y z
N MET A 1 23.06 2.61 -34.97
CA MET A 1 23.89 2.43 -33.76
C MET A 1 23.96 3.78 -33.05
N SER A 2 23.15 4.00 -32.03
CA SER A 2 23.08 5.29 -31.33
C SER A 2 24.02 5.25 -30.14
N HIS A 3 25.02 6.12 -30.11
CA HIS A 3 25.95 6.27 -28.99
C HIS A 3 25.34 7.25 -27.98
N CYS A 4 25.25 6.83 -26.71
CA CYS A 4 24.92 7.73 -25.62
C CYS A 4 26.19 8.54 -25.28
N VAL A 5 26.20 9.81 -25.68
CA VAL A 5 27.22 10.78 -25.29
C VAL A 5 26.83 11.26 -23.90
N CYS A 6 27.65 10.97 -22.90
CA CYS A 6 27.54 11.61 -21.58
C CYS A 6 27.56 13.14 -21.80
N VAL A 7 26.87 13.93 -20.97
CA VAL A 7 26.90 15.40 -21.04
C VAL A 7 28.35 15.96 -21.08
N CYS A 8 29.35 15.19 -20.64
CA CYS A 8 30.78 15.53 -20.65
C CYS A 8 31.69 14.65 -21.55
N GLY A 9 31.16 13.81 -22.45
CA GLY A 9 31.94 13.14 -23.52
C GLY A 9 33.04 12.12 -23.13
N GLY A 10 33.25 11.82 -21.84
CA GLY A 10 34.28 10.87 -21.39
C GLY A 10 33.94 9.40 -21.66
N ARG A 11 34.93 8.59 -22.05
CA ARG A 11 34.78 7.12 -22.19
C ARG A 11 34.52 6.48 -20.82
N LYS A 12 33.46 5.68 -20.72
CA LYS A 12 33.12 4.85 -19.55
C LYS A 12 33.17 3.36 -19.92
N PRO A 13 33.36 2.46 -18.94
CA PRO A 13 33.32 1.01 -19.19
C PRO A 13 31.91 0.48 -19.52
N CYS A 14 30.86 1.24 -19.23
CA CYS A 14 29.47 0.94 -19.60
C CYS A 14 28.94 1.96 -20.63
N LYS A 15 28.01 1.50 -21.47
CA LYS A 15 27.31 2.33 -22.47
C LYS A 15 26.10 3.06 -21.88
N ASP A 16 25.41 2.38 -20.96
CA ASP A 16 24.16 2.83 -20.37
C ASP A 16 24.19 2.66 -18.84
N VAL A 17 23.46 3.54 -18.16
CA VAL A 17 23.22 3.43 -16.71
C VAL A 17 21.86 2.76 -16.53
N ILE A 18 21.86 1.56 -15.95
CA ILE A 18 20.64 0.86 -15.57
C ILE A 18 20.32 1.25 -14.13
N ASP A 19 19.26 2.01 -13.94
CA ASP A 19 18.78 2.40 -12.61
C ASP A 19 17.89 1.28 -12.05
N VAL A 20 18.44 0.55 -11.09
CA VAL A 20 17.75 -0.52 -10.34
C VAL A 20 17.33 -0.06 -8.94
N SER A 21 17.41 1.25 -8.64
CA SER A 21 17.09 1.79 -7.32
C SER A 21 15.60 2.03 -7.09
N TRP A 22 14.78 2.02 -8.15
CA TRP A 22 13.34 2.24 -8.10
C TRP A 22 12.57 1.04 -8.64
N GLY A 23 11.50 0.67 -7.94
CA GLY A 23 10.53 -0.31 -8.43
C GLY A 23 9.58 0.28 -9.46
N ASP A 24 10.10 0.75 -10.59
CA ASP A 24 9.36 1.21 -11.78
C ASP A 24 9.37 0.10 -12.85
N LYS A 25 8.22 -0.55 -13.02
CA LYS A 25 8.08 -1.69 -13.91
C LYS A 25 8.19 -1.31 -15.38
N HIS A 26 7.63 -0.17 -15.78
CA HIS A 26 7.66 0.28 -17.16
C HIS A 26 9.08 0.65 -17.59
N ARG A 27 9.86 1.29 -16.70
CA ARG A 27 11.29 1.51 -16.92
C ARG A 27 12.08 0.21 -16.99
N GLY A 28 11.65 -0.81 -16.25
CA GLY A 28 12.17 -2.19 -16.32
C GLY A 28 11.75 -2.97 -17.58
N GLY A 29 10.97 -2.37 -18.49
CA GLY A 29 10.56 -2.98 -19.76
C GLY A 29 9.22 -3.74 -19.73
N VAL A 30 8.53 -3.78 -18.58
CA VAL A 30 7.17 -4.31 -18.51
C VAL A 30 6.27 -3.44 -19.39
N GLN A 31 5.50 -4.07 -20.26
CA GLN A 31 4.57 -3.34 -21.12
C GLN A 31 3.30 -2.97 -20.33
N PRO A 32 2.76 -1.76 -20.53
CA PRO A 32 1.49 -1.39 -19.90
C PRO A 32 0.34 -2.28 -20.35
N LEU A 33 -0.70 -2.39 -19.53
CA LEU A 33 -1.83 -3.24 -19.85
C LEU A 33 -2.73 -2.58 -20.89
N THR A 34 -2.86 -3.21 -22.05
CA THR A 34 -3.65 -2.71 -23.18
C THR A 34 -5.07 -2.33 -22.78
N PHE A 35 -5.76 -3.17 -22.00
CA PHE A 35 -7.11 -2.88 -21.52
C PHE A 35 -7.18 -1.60 -20.68
N VAL A 36 -6.26 -1.44 -19.72
CA VAL A 36 -6.21 -0.26 -18.84
C VAL A 36 -5.92 0.99 -19.65
N ARG A 37 -4.94 0.93 -20.57
CA ARG A 37 -4.59 2.06 -21.46
C ARG A 37 -5.74 2.48 -22.37
N GLN A 38 -6.46 1.51 -22.95
CA GLN A 38 -7.61 1.78 -23.79
C GLN A 38 -8.76 2.41 -23.01
N VAL A 39 -9.06 1.91 -21.81
CA VAL A 39 -10.08 2.49 -20.93
C VAL A 39 -9.72 3.92 -20.53
N LEU A 40 -8.49 4.17 -20.08
CA LEU A 40 -8.04 5.51 -19.69
C LEU A 40 -8.10 6.49 -20.87
N ALA A 41 -7.62 6.08 -22.06
CA ALA A 41 -7.66 6.92 -23.25
C ALA A 41 -9.10 7.28 -23.65
N ALA A 42 -10.02 6.33 -23.60
CA ALA A 42 -11.42 6.56 -23.92
C ALA A 42 -12.18 7.35 -22.84
N CYS A 43 -11.79 7.26 -21.56
CA CYS A 43 -12.32 8.14 -20.53
C CYS A 43 -11.86 9.60 -20.73
N LEU A 44 -10.62 9.82 -21.16
CA LEU A 44 -10.07 11.15 -21.46
C LEU A 44 -10.60 11.74 -22.77
N TYR A 45 -10.86 10.89 -23.77
CA TYR A 45 -11.44 11.28 -25.05
C TYR A 45 -12.65 10.39 -25.41
N PRO A 46 -13.83 10.69 -24.85
CA PRO A 46 -15.04 9.84 -24.98
C PRO A 46 -15.50 9.55 -26.42
N GLN A 47 -15.12 10.39 -27.39
CA GLN A 47 -15.42 10.13 -28.81
C GLN A 47 -14.83 8.80 -29.31
N LEU A 48 -13.76 8.29 -28.66
CA LEU A 48 -13.18 6.99 -28.98
C LEU A 48 -14.13 5.81 -28.78
N ILE A 49 -15.18 5.95 -27.96
CA ILE A 49 -16.16 4.88 -27.71
C ILE A 49 -16.85 4.45 -29.02
N HIS A 50 -17.00 5.35 -30.00
CA HIS A 50 -17.59 5.03 -31.31
C HIS A 50 -16.61 4.35 -32.28
N SER A 51 -15.34 4.22 -31.90
CA SER A 51 -14.34 3.55 -32.72
C SER A 51 -14.56 2.04 -32.75
N TYR A 52 -14.54 1.46 -33.95
CA TYR A 52 -14.52 0.00 -34.14
C TYR A 52 -13.24 -0.65 -33.60
N LYS A 53 -12.19 0.16 -33.33
CA LYS A 53 -10.90 -0.31 -32.81
C LYS A 53 -10.93 -0.60 -31.30
N LEU A 54 -11.95 -0.13 -30.58
CA LEU A 54 -12.10 -0.45 -29.16
C LEU A 54 -12.91 -1.73 -28.96
N PRO A 55 -12.39 -2.71 -28.19
CA PRO A 55 -13.14 -3.89 -27.77
C PRO A 55 -14.46 -3.54 -27.05
N GLY A 56 -15.42 -4.46 -27.09
CA GLY A 56 -16.76 -4.25 -26.52
C GLY A 56 -16.75 -4.07 -24.99
N ASP A 57 -15.93 -4.84 -24.30
CA ASP A 57 -15.71 -4.77 -22.85
C ASP A 57 -15.04 -3.46 -22.42
N VAL A 58 -14.09 -2.95 -23.21
CA VAL A 58 -13.51 -1.61 -23.00
C VAL A 58 -14.61 -0.54 -23.09
N ARG A 59 -15.43 -0.56 -24.13
CA ARG A 59 -16.52 0.41 -24.29
C ARG A 59 -17.52 0.34 -23.13
N GLN A 60 -17.90 -0.86 -22.71
CA GLN A 60 -18.79 -1.07 -21.57
C GLN A 60 -18.19 -0.52 -20.29
N ARG A 61 -16.89 -0.77 -20.03
CA ARG A 61 -16.18 -0.25 -18.86
C ARG A 61 -16.13 1.27 -18.86
N VAL A 62 -15.80 1.89 -19.99
CA VAL A 62 -15.76 3.35 -20.13
C VAL A 62 -17.14 3.96 -19.90
N GLN A 63 -18.19 3.39 -20.48
CA GLN A 63 -19.57 3.85 -20.27
C GLN A 63 -19.98 3.79 -18.80
N SER A 64 -19.63 2.71 -18.09
CA SER A 64 -19.91 2.59 -16.65
C SER A 64 -19.13 3.62 -15.83
N LEU A 65 -17.85 3.84 -16.14
CA LEU A 65 -17.01 4.81 -15.44
C LEU A 65 -17.48 6.25 -15.66
N LEU A 66 -17.72 6.64 -16.91
CA LEU A 66 -18.22 7.98 -17.24
C LEU A 66 -19.62 8.21 -16.68
N GLY A 67 -20.50 7.20 -16.73
CA GLY A 67 -21.84 7.29 -16.13
C GLY A 67 -21.85 7.45 -14.61
N ALA A 68 -20.75 7.08 -13.93
CA ALA A 68 -20.56 7.31 -12.51
C ALA A 68 -19.95 8.68 -12.16
N CYS A 69 -19.44 9.40 -13.16
CA CYS A 69 -18.93 10.76 -12.99
C CYS A 69 -20.05 11.77 -13.26
N ASP A 70 -20.16 12.80 -12.42
CA ASP A 70 -21.10 13.89 -12.65
C ASP A 70 -20.77 14.60 -13.98
N GLY A 71 -21.79 14.73 -14.84
CA GLY A 71 -21.64 15.30 -16.18
C GLY A 71 -20.90 14.41 -17.18
N GLY A 72 -20.65 13.13 -16.87
CA GLY A 72 -20.03 12.21 -17.81
C GLY A 72 -18.55 12.51 -18.09
N SER A 73 -17.86 13.20 -17.17
CA SER A 73 -16.51 13.72 -17.36
C SER A 73 -15.58 13.34 -16.21
N VAL A 74 -14.36 12.90 -16.54
CA VAL A 74 -13.31 12.59 -15.55
C VAL A 74 -12.54 13.81 -15.05
N GLY A 75 -12.86 15.01 -15.55
CA GLY A 75 -12.16 16.26 -15.19
C GLY A 75 -12.79 17.07 -14.06
N SER A 76 -13.99 16.68 -13.61
CA SER A 76 -14.74 17.41 -12.57
C SER A 76 -14.29 17.04 -11.16
N TYR A 77 -14.70 17.85 -10.17
CA TYR A 77 -14.57 17.48 -8.76
C TYR A 77 -15.33 16.18 -8.47
N THR A 78 -14.79 15.40 -7.53
CA THR A 78 -15.42 14.20 -6.99
C THR A 78 -15.64 14.36 -5.49
N PRO A 79 -16.52 13.56 -4.86
CA PRO A 79 -16.60 13.50 -3.40
C PRO A 79 -15.23 13.21 -2.78
N THR A 80 -14.96 13.76 -1.60
CA THR A 80 -13.64 13.72 -0.93
C THR A 80 -13.12 12.29 -0.71
N GLY A 81 -14.01 11.34 -0.40
CA GLY A 81 -13.64 9.93 -0.21
C GLY A 81 -13.41 9.17 -1.51
N GLY A 82 -13.83 9.72 -2.65
CA GLY A 82 -13.82 9.09 -3.97
C GLY A 82 -15.21 8.97 -4.59
N ILE A 83 -15.26 8.57 -5.85
CA ILE A 83 -16.52 8.31 -6.58
C ILE A 83 -17.15 7.04 -5.99
N SER A 84 -18.43 7.10 -5.59
CA SER A 84 -19.13 6.01 -4.90
C SER A 84 -19.10 4.68 -5.69
N TYR A 85 -19.28 4.75 -7.01
CA TYR A 85 -19.17 3.56 -7.88
C TYR A 85 -17.79 2.88 -7.78
N ILE A 86 -16.72 3.67 -7.67
CA ILE A 86 -15.35 3.16 -7.53
C ILE A 86 -15.14 2.58 -6.13
N GLN A 87 -15.61 3.26 -5.08
CA GLN A 87 -15.55 2.74 -3.71
C GLN A 87 -16.28 1.40 -3.59
N CYS A 88 -17.48 1.28 -4.17
CA CYS A 88 -18.22 0.01 -4.23
C CYS A 88 -17.46 -1.06 -5.00
N SER A 89 -16.83 -0.71 -6.13
CA SER A 89 -16.03 -1.64 -6.92
C SER A 89 -14.81 -2.16 -6.15
N VAL A 90 -14.10 -1.28 -5.43
CA VAL A 90 -12.97 -1.64 -4.55
C VAL A 90 -13.45 -2.49 -3.38
N SER A 91 -14.56 -2.13 -2.74
CA SER A 91 -15.14 -2.90 -1.65
C SER A 91 -15.50 -4.33 -2.09
N ASN A 92 -16.12 -4.47 -3.26
CA ASN A 92 -16.42 -5.77 -3.85
C ASN A 92 -15.16 -6.57 -4.21
N PHE A 93 -14.11 -5.90 -4.69
CA PHE A 93 -12.80 -6.53 -4.91
C PHE A 93 -12.22 -7.08 -3.60
N ILE A 94 -12.22 -6.28 -2.54
CA ILE A 94 -11.74 -6.69 -1.21
C ILE A 94 -12.54 -7.89 -0.69
N SER A 95 -13.88 -7.83 -0.75
CA SER A 95 -14.73 -8.95 -0.30
C SER A 95 -14.46 -10.23 -1.07
N ARG A 96 -14.28 -10.16 -2.40
CA ARG A 96 -13.93 -11.33 -3.21
C ARG A 96 -12.54 -11.88 -2.87
N ARG A 97 -11.54 -11.00 -2.78
CA ARG A 97 -10.16 -11.36 -2.41
C ARG A 97 -10.12 -12.03 -1.04
N ASP A 98 -10.90 -11.52 -0.10
CA ASP A 98 -10.95 -12.01 1.28
C ASP A 98 -11.89 -13.22 1.47
N GLY A 99 -12.33 -13.89 0.39
CA GLY A 99 -13.14 -15.11 0.49
C GLY A 99 -14.58 -14.89 0.96
N GLY A 100 -15.14 -13.71 0.72
CA GLY A 100 -16.51 -13.35 1.09
C GLY A 100 -16.64 -12.53 2.37
N VAL A 101 -15.53 -12.27 3.08
CA VAL A 101 -15.54 -11.36 4.25
C VAL A 101 -16.05 -9.98 3.82
N PRO A 102 -17.14 -9.46 4.42
CA PRO A 102 -17.72 -8.19 4.02
C PRO A 102 -16.73 -7.04 4.06
N SER A 103 -16.94 -6.08 3.16
CA SER A 103 -16.24 -4.81 3.11
C SER A 103 -17.27 -3.71 2.87
N SER A 104 -17.16 -2.59 3.57
CA SER A 104 -18.03 -1.43 3.39
C SER A 104 -17.38 -0.40 2.46
N PRO A 105 -18.08 0.10 1.43
CA PRO A 105 -17.60 1.21 0.61
C PRO A 105 -17.29 2.49 1.41
N GLU A 106 -17.97 2.69 2.55
CA GLU A 106 -17.76 3.85 3.43
C GLU A 106 -16.38 3.83 4.12
N ASN A 107 -15.76 2.66 4.21
CA ASN A 107 -14.41 2.49 4.76
C ASN A 107 -13.33 2.59 3.68
N ILE A 108 -13.69 2.91 2.43
CA ILE A 108 -12.77 3.00 1.30
C ILE A 108 -12.48 4.47 0.99
N PHE A 109 -11.21 4.86 1.10
CA PHE A 109 -10.76 6.21 0.79
C PHE A 109 -9.80 6.18 -0.40
N MET A 110 -10.21 6.82 -1.50
CA MET A 110 -9.37 6.96 -2.69
C MET A 110 -8.33 8.05 -2.47
N THR A 111 -7.07 7.76 -2.80
CA THR A 111 -5.95 8.71 -2.65
C THR A 111 -5.01 8.64 -3.84
N SER A 112 -4.22 9.70 -4.04
CA SER A 112 -3.17 9.75 -5.07
C SER A 112 -1.95 8.93 -4.63
N GLY A 113 -2.08 7.60 -4.69
CA GLY A 113 -1.07 6.64 -4.27
C GLY A 113 -1.01 6.41 -2.75
N SER A 114 -0.49 5.25 -2.35
CA SER A 114 -0.46 4.81 -0.95
C SER A 114 0.36 5.73 -0.03
N GLN A 115 1.40 6.39 -0.54
CA GLN A 115 2.19 7.33 0.25
C GLN A 115 1.34 8.48 0.80
N ARG A 116 0.35 8.95 0.03
CA ARG A 116 -0.52 10.04 0.46
C ARG A 116 -1.45 9.58 1.58
N SER A 117 -2.03 8.39 1.48
CA SER A 117 -2.88 7.84 2.54
C SER A 117 -2.09 7.53 3.82
N ILE A 118 -0.90 6.92 3.71
CA ILE A 118 -0.01 6.68 4.85
C ILE A 118 0.31 7.98 5.58
N MET A 119 0.71 9.03 4.84
CA MET A 119 0.98 10.35 5.43
C MET A 119 -0.24 10.94 6.15
N GLN A 120 -1.46 10.76 5.62
CA GLN A 120 -2.66 11.27 6.28
C GLN A 120 -2.98 10.49 7.56
N VAL A 121 -2.84 9.17 7.56
CA VAL A 121 -2.99 8.35 8.77
C VAL A 121 -1.97 8.75 9.83
N LEU A 122 -0.69 8.89 9.45
CA LEU A 122 0.34 9.35 10.39
C LEU A 122 0.04 10.73 10.97
N LYS A 123 -0.54 11.65 10.18
CA LYS A 123 -0.98 12.95 10.70
C LYS A 123 -2.14 12.86 11.67
N MET A 124 -3.07 11.92 11.49
CA MET A 124 -4.16 11.73 12.46
C MET A 124 -3.64 11.14 13.77
N LEU A 125 -2.60 10.30 13.70
CA LEU A 125 -1.97 9.67 14.86
C LEU A 125 -0.96 10.55 15.58
N ALA A 126 -0.33 11.50 14.86
CA ALA A 126 0.68 12.38 15.41
C ALA A 126 0.05 13.41 16.34
N ASP A 127 0.58 13.50 17.56
CA ASP A 127 0.24 14.57 18.49
C ASP A 127 1.03 15.84 18.13
N PHE A 128 0.55 16.57 17.13
CA PHE A 128 1.17 17.83 16.68
C PHE A 128 1.11 18.95 17.72
N HIS A 129 0.34 18.79 18.78
CA HIS A 129 0.16 19.81 19.81
C HIS A 129 1.04 19.57 21.04
N ASN A 130 1.91 18.55 21.02
CA ASN A 130 2.80 18.19 22.14
C ASN A 130 2.04 18.10 23.48
N GLN A 131 0.81 17.57 23.46
CA GLN A 131 0.07 17.34 24.70
C GLN A 131 0.72 16.20 25.49
N ALA A 132 1.34 15.25 24.79
CA ALA A 132 2.20 14.23 25.36
C ALA A 132 3.60 14.77 25.70
N SER A 133 4.18 14.24 26.78
CA SER A 133 5.56 14.53 27.21
C SER A 133 6.62 13.97 26.28
N LEU A 134 6.27 12.96 25.49
CA LEU A 134 7.13 12.28 24.53
C LEU A 134 6.52 12.37 23.12
N PRO A 135 7.36 12.44 22.06
CA PRO A 135 6.87 12.46 20.69
C PRO A 135 6.13 11.16 20.34
N THR A 136 5.23 11.22 19.35
CA THR A 136 4.58 10.03 18.80
C THR A 136 5.60 9.04 18.24
N GLY A 137 5.48 7.77 18.61
CA GLY A 137 6.31 6.66 18.14
C GLY A 137 5.53 5.70 17.24
N VAL A 138 6.21 5.11 16.26
CA VAL A 138 5.66 4.03 15.42
C VAL A 138 6.62 2.85 15.36
N LEU A 139 6.14 1.67 15.75
CA LEU A 139 6.88 0.42 15.58
C LEU A 139 7.09 0.16 14.10
N THR A 140 8.36 0.07 13.69
CA THR A 140 8.75 0.01 12.28
C THR A 140 9.84 -1.03 12.08
N ALA A 141 9.69 -1.87 11.04
CA ALA A 141 10.67 -2.89 10.69
C ALA A 141 12.05 -2.30 10.38
N VAL A 142 13.08 -3.09 10.64
CA VAL A 142 14.42 -2.89 10.12
C VAL A 142 14.83 -4.17 9.40
N PRO A 143 15.11 -4.12 8.08
CA PRO A 143 15.00 -2.96 7.19
C PRO A 143 13.55 -2.57 6.84
N THR A 144 13.33 -1.36 6.33
CA THR A 144 12.00 -0.85 5.90
C THR A 144 12.11 0.07 4.68
N TYR A 145 10.97 0.41 4.10
CA TYR A 145 10.84 1.34 2.99
C TYR A 145 11.31 2.76 3.37
N SER A 146 12.30 3.28 2.64
CA SER A 146 13.00 4.52 2.96
C SER A 146 12.08 5.74 3.08
N SER A 147 11.05 5.86 2.23
CA SER A 147 10.14 7.01 2.31
C SER A 147 9.33 7.01 3.60
N PHE A 148 9.03 5.86 4.20
CA PHE A 148 8.32 5.82 5.49
C PHE A 148 9.12 6.51 6.60
N LYS A 149 10.42 6.27 6.66
CA LYS A 149 11.32 6.96 7.59
C LYS A 149 11.29 8.48 7.40
N MET A 150 11.33 8.94 6.15
CA MET A 150 11.24 10.37 5.82
C MET A 150 9.89 10.98 6.21
N MET A 151 8.80 10.22 6.07
CA MET A 151 7.46 10.66 6.48
C MET A 151 7.37 10.87 7.99
N LEU A 152 7.87 9.94 8.80
CA LEU A 152 7.91 10.09 10.26
C LEU A 152 8.76 11.29 10.68
N GLN A 153 9.98 11.42 10.12
CA GLN A 153 10.88 12.54 10.41
C GLN A 153 10.22 13.89 10.08
N ARG A 154 9.50 13.98 8.95
CA ARG A 154 8.78 15.21 8.56
C ARG A 154 7.69 15.60 9.56
N LEU A 155 7.10 14.64 10.25
CA LEU A 155 6.04 14.86 11.23
C LEU A 155 6.59 15.03 12.67
N GLY A 156 7.91 14.95 12.86
CA GLY A 156 8.52 14.95 14.19
C GLY A 156 8.24 13.67 15.00
N ALA A 157 7.77 12.62 14.33
CA ALA A 157 7.52 11.32 14.95
C ALA A 157 8.79 10.47 14.98
N VAL A 158 8.83 9.52 15.91
CA VAL A 158 9.97 8.66 16.19
C VAL A 158 9.74 7.25 15.66
N ILE A 159 10.80 6.63 15.15
CA ILE A 159 10.83 5.21 14.82
C ILE A 159 11.13 4.42 16.09
N ALA A 160 10.25 3.50 16.46
CA ALA A 160 10.54 2.42 17.41
C ALA A 160 10.97 1.18 16.60
N PRO A 161 12.28 0.88 16.47
CA PRO A 161 12.74 -0.14 15.54
C PRO A 161 12.55 -1.55 16.10
N TYR A 162 11.91 -2.42 15.32
CA TYR A 162 11.98 -3.87 15.51
C TYR A 162 12.73 -4.52 14.35
N TYR A 163 13.49 -5.57 14.61
CA TYR A 163 14.34 -6.23 13.62
C TYR A 163 13.64 -7.47 13.05
N LEU A 164 13.67 -7.60 11.72
CA LEU A 164 13.24 -8.83 11.08
C LEU A 164 14.37 -9.86 11.16
N ASP A 165 14.03 -11.14 11.35
CA ASP A 165 15.01 -12.21 11.46
C ASP A 165 15.48 -12.66 10.07
N GLU A 166 16.66 -12.18 9.65
CA GLU A 166 17.26 -12.50 8.36
C GLU A 166 17.52 -14.01 8.19
N GLU A 167 17.96 -14.71 9.25
CA GLU A 167 18.25 -16.15 9.22
C GLU A 167 16.98 -16.97 9.03
N GLN A 168 15.84 -16.45 9.47
CA GLN A 168 14.50 -17.05 9.30
C GLN A 168 13.72 -16.44 8.12
N GLY A 169 14.41 -15.90 7.11
CA GLY A 169 13.76 -15.40 5.89
C GLY A 169 13.01 -14.09 6.10
N TRP A 170 13.54 -13.22 6.97
CA TRP A 170 12.95 -11.96 7.40
C TRP A 170 11.63 -12.11 8.15
N ALA A 171 11.52 -13.16 8.96
CA ALA A 171 10.35 -13.40 9.80
C ALA A 171 10.16 -12.27 10.83
N MET A 172 8.90 -11.99 11.14
CA MET A 172 8.51 -11.04 12.19
C MET A 172 8.10 -11.82 13.44
N GLU A 173 8.84 -11.63 14.53
CA GLU A 173 8.60 -12.31 15.80
C GLU A 173 7.97 -11.39 16.84
N VAL A 174 6.96 -11.88 17.55
CA VAL A 174 6.22 -11.09 18.56
C VAL A 174 7.11 -10.72 19.74
N GLU A 175 8.03 -11.59 20.13
CA GLU A 175 8.98 -11.29 21.22
C GLU A 175 9.86 -10.08 20.89
N GLU A 176 10.25 -9.96 19.62
CA GLU A 176 11.01 -8.82 19.11
C GLU A 176 10.16 -7.54 19.07
N LEU A 177 8.86 -7.65 18.76
CA LEU A 177 7.93 -6.53 18.88
C LEU A 177 7.77 -6.05 20.33
N HIS A 178 7.62 -6.96 21.31
CA HIS A 178 7.59 -6.59 22.72
C HIS A 178 8.91 -5.94 23.16
N ARG A 179 10.06 -6.51 22.81
CA ARG A 179 11.38 -5.94 23.13
C ARG A 179 11.50 -4.51 22.58
N ALA A 180 11.17 -4.31 21.30
CA ALA A 180 11.22 -3.00 20.65
C ALA A 180 10.28 -1.98 21.31
N LEU A 181 9.05 -2.41 21.64
CA LEU A 181 8.08 -1.57 22.33
C LEU A 181 8.60 -1.14 23.70
N GLN A 182 9.09 -2.07 24.53
CA GLN A 182 9.65 -1.76 25.85
C GLN A 182 10.85 -0.81 25.75
N ALA A 183 11.78 -1.06 24.82
CA ALA A 183 12.95 -0.21 24.62
C ALA A 183 12.61 1.21 24.15
N SER A 184 11.42 1.42 23.56
CA SER A 184 10.98 2.73 23.06
C SER A 184 10.29 3.62 24.10
N LYS A 185 9.91 3.07 25.27
CA LYS A 185 9.06 3.75 26.26
C LYS A 185 9.63 5.06 26.80
N ASP A 186 10.95 5.17 26.91
CA ASP A 186 11.63 6.38 27.40
C ASP A 186 11.92 7.39 26.27
N VAL A 187 11.66 7.03 25.01
CA VAL A 187 12.00 7.82 23.82
C VAL A 187 10.76 8.39 23.14
N CYS A 188 9.67 7.61 23.08
CA CYS A 188 8.44 8.00 22.40
C CYS A 188 7.21 7.32 22.99
N ASN A 189 6.05 7.95 22.77
CA ASN A 189 4.76 7.32 23.00
C ASN A 189 4.38 6.51 21.75
N THR A 190 4.66 5.20 21.75
CA THR A 190 4.38 4.32 20.62
C THR A 190 2.88 4.06 20.48
N VAL A 191 2.28 4.53 19.39
CA VAL A 191 0.82 4.46 19.16
C VAL A 191 0.40 3.56 18.01
N ALA A 192 1.35 3.17 17.16
CA ALA A 192 1.06 2.41 15.95
C ALA A 192 2.14 1.38 15.64
N LEU A 193 1.73 0.33 14.91
CA LEU A 193 2.60 -0.66 14.32
C LEU A 193 2.45 -0.63 12.80
N TYR A 194 3.56 -0.31 12.12
CA TYR A 194 3.64 -0.35 10.66
C TYR A 194 4.21 -1.68 10.18
N VAL A 195 3.45 -2.35 9.33
CA VAL A 195 3.79 -3.64 8.71
C VAL A 195 3.78 -3.48 7.20
N ILE A 196 4.76 -4.06 6.52
CA ILE A 196 4.80 -4.14 5.06
C ILE A 196 4.72 -5.62 4.68
N ASN A 197 3.63 -6.04 4.03
CA ASN A 197 3.41 -7.44 3.64
C ASN A 197 2.70 -7.53 2.28
N PRO A 198 3.34 -8.08 1.23
CA PRO A 198 4.72 -8.55 1.15
C PRO A 198 5.77 -7.46 1.40
N GLY A 199 6.90 -7.84 1.98
CA GLY A 199 7.91 -6.91 2.52
C GLY A 199 8.70 -6.14 1.46
N ASN A 200 9.06 -4.89 1.80
CA ASN A 200 9.97 -4.05 1.03
C ASN A 200 11.00 -3.43 2.01
N PRO A 201 12.31 -3.73 1.88
CA PRO A 201 12.98 -4.31 0.71
C PRO A 201 13.11 -5.85 0.71
N THR A 202 12.63 -6.55 1.73
CA THR A 202 13.01 -7.96 2.00
C THR A 202 12.28 -9.01 1.17
N GLY A 203 11.13 -8.68 0.58
CA GLY A 203 10.36 -9.60 -0.26
C GLY A 203 9.65 -10.74 0.49
N HIS A 204 9.73 -10.79 1.82
CA HIS A 204 9.06 -11.81 2.62
C HIS A 204 7.54 -11.73 2.48
N VAL A 205 6.86 -12.87 2.67
CA VAL A 205 5.40 -12.97 2.72
C VAL A 205 5.03 -13.61 4.05
N GLN A 206 4.26 -12.90 4.86
CA GLN A 206 3.86 -13.39 6.17
C GLN A 206 2.85 -14.52 6.07
N SER A 207 3.05 -15.56 6.88
CA SER A 207 2.05 -16.61 7.04
C SER A 207 0.83 -16.06 7.81
N ARG A 208 -0.34 -16.68 7.59
CA ARG A 208 -1.55 -16.38 8.37
C ARG A 208 -1.30 -16.42 9.88
N LYS A 209 -0.56 -17.42 10.37
CA LYS A 209 -0.23 -17.58 11.80
C LYS A 209 0.60 -16.41 12.32
N CYS A 210 1.53 -15.89 11.53
CA CYS A 210 2.28 -14.67 11.85
C CYS A 210 1.34 -13.47 11.98
N ILE A 211 0.44 -13.27 11.01
CA ILE A 211 -0.51 -12.16 11.01
C ILE A 211 -1.43 -12.23 12.25
N GLU A 212 -1.97 -13.41 12.59
CA GLU A 212 -2.79 -13.61 13.80
C GLU A 212 -2.06 -13.22 15.08
N LYS A 213 -0.79 -13.63 15.21
CA LYS A 213 0.07 -13.27 16.33
C LYS A 213 0.30 -11.75 16.42
N VAL A 214 0.58 -11.10 15.29
CA VAL A 214 0.78 -9.65 15.22
C VAL A 214 -0.49 -8.88 15.57
N ILE A 215 -1.66 -9.34 15.12
CA ILE A 215 -2.95 -8.74 15.47
C ILE A 215 -3.21 -8.83 16.98
N ARG A 216 -2.92 -9.97 17.61
CA ARG A 216 -3.04 -10.13 19.07
C ARG A 216 -2.12 -9.17 19.82
N PHE A 217 -0.86 -9.10 19.42
CA PHE A 217 0.10 -8.15 19.98
C PHE A 217 -0.40 -6.70 19.90
N ALA A 218 -0.85 -6.27 18.72
CA ALA A 218 -1.36 -4.91 18.54
C ALA A 218 -2.63 -4.63 19.36
N ALA A 219 -3.50 -5.64 19.53
CA ALA A 219 -4.68 -5.51 20.36
C ALA A 219 -4.34 -5.40 21.86
N GLU A 220 -3.41 -6.23 22.33
CA GLU A 220 -2.94 -6.24 23.73
C GLU A 220 -2.28 -4.91 24.10
N GLU A 221 -1.46 -4.37 23.20
CA GLU A 221 -0.71 -3.13 23.39
C GLU A 221 -1.47 -1.87 22.92
N ARG A 222 -2.71 -2.04 22.44
CA ARG A 222 -3.59 -0.95 21.92
C ARG A 222 -2.94 -0.09 20.84
N LEU A 223 -2.28 -0.75 19.89
CA LEU A 223 -1.60 -0.11 18.78
C LEU A 223 -2.49 -0.06 17.55
N PHE A 224 -2.49 1.10 16.87
CA PHE A 224 -3.11 1.24 15.55
C PHE A 224 -2.30 0.43 14.51
N LEU A 225 -2.94 -0.51 13.81
CA LEU A 225 -2.30 -1.31 12.77
C LEU A 225 -2.30 -0.57 11.44
N MET A 226 -1.09 -0.38 10.88
CA MET A 226 -0.87 0.17 9.55
C MET A 226 -0.31 -0.92 8.64
N ALA A 227 -1.18 -1.58 7.85
CA ALA A 227 -0.80 -2.69 6.98
C ALA A 227 -0.58 -2.21 5.54
N ASP A 228 0.68 -2.08 5.12
CA ASP A 228 1.08 -1.75 3.76
C ASP A 228 1.11 -3.00 2.87
N GLU A 229 0.03 -3.17 2.09
CA GLU A 229 -0.25 -4.35 1.25
C GLU A 229 -0.13 -4.02 -0.25
N VAL A 230 0.70 -3.04 -0.62
CA VAL A 230 0.87 -2.61 -2.02
C VAL A 230 1.43 -3.72 -2.92
N TYR A 231 2.17 -4.67 -2.37
CA TYR A 231 2.74 -5.80 -3.12
C TYR A 231 1.87 -7.06 -3.10
N GLN A 232 0.60 -7.00 -2.72
CA GLN A 232 -0.27 -8.19 -2.54
C GLN A 232 -0.37 -9.11 -3.76
N GLU A 233 -0.16 -8.60 -4.98
CA GLU A 233 -0.15 -9.39 -6.22
C GLU A 233 1.25 -9.91 -6.62
N SER A 234 2.29 -9.59 -5.84
CA SER A 234 3.70 -9.92 -6.12
C SER A 234 4.20 -11.03 -5.18
N VAL A 235 3.50 -12.15 -5.16
CA VAL A 235 3.86 -13.35 -4.38
C VAL A 235 4.34 -14.44 -5.33
N PHE A 236 5.60 -14.86 -5.16
CA PHE A 236 6.26 -15.79 -6.10
C PHE A 236 6.81 -17.05 -5.44
N GLY A 237 6.92 -17.08 -4.11
CA GLY A 237 7.43 -18.23 -3.36
C GLY A 237 6.49 -19.42 -3.46
N GLU A 238 7.04 -20.62 -3.64
CA GLU A 238 6.25 -21.85 -3.64
C GLU A 238 5.54 -22.03 -2.29
N GLY A 239 4.25 -22.37 -2.32
CA GLY A 239 3.43 -22.48 -1.11
C GLY A 239 3.14 -21.16 -0.38
N SER A 240 3.59 -20.02 -0.92
CA SER A 240 3.28 -18.70 -0.36
C SER A 240 1.98 -18.16 -0.95
N GLU A 241 1.12 -17.64 -0.10
CA GLU A 241 -0.10 -16.93 -0.49
C GLU A 241 -0.19 -15.59 0.23
N PHE A 242 -0.73 -14.58 -0.46
CA PHE A 242 -1.07 -13.34 0.21
C PHE A 242 -2.35 -13.54 1.04
N VAL A 243 -2.28 -13.21 2.32
CA VAL A 243 -3.44 -13.12 3.21
C VAL A 243 -3.48 -11.70 3.77
N SER A 244 -4.61 -11.01 3.59
CA SER A 244 -4.75 -9.63 4.08
C SER A 244 -4.92 -9.58 5.60
N TYR A 245 -4.40 -8.54 6.22
CA TYR A 245 -4.65 -8.26 7.65
C TYR A 245 -6.15 -8.13 7.94
N LYS A 246 -6.90 -7.52 7.01
CA LYS A 246 -8.37 -7.39 7.11
C LYS A 246 -9.05 -8.76 7.19
N LYS A 247 -8.69 -9.70 6.32
CA LYS A 247 -9.28 -11.05 6.30
C LYS A 247 -9.01 -11.75 7.64
N VAL A 248 -7.75 -11.78 8.07
CA VAL A 248 -7.36 -12.44 9.32
C VAL A 248 -8.07 -11.82 10.52
N LEU A 249 -8.06 -10.48 10.63
CA LEU A 249 -8.73 -9.77 11.73
C LEU A 249 -10.23 -10.08 11.77
N SER A 250 -10.90 -10.13 10.61
CA SER A 250 -12.33 -10.44 10.54
C SER A 250 -12.62 -11.88 10.94
N GLU A 251 -11.79 -12.84 10.51
CA GLU A 251 -11.94 -14.26 10.82
C GLU A 251 -11.56 -14.60 12.28
N MET A 252 -10.72 -13.78 12.93
CA MET A 252 -10.46 -13.89 14.37
C MET A 252 -11.69 -13.53 15.22
N GLY A 253 -12.63 -12.77 14.66
CA GLY A 253 -13.92 -12.44 15.27
C GLY A 253 -13.83 -11.53 16.50
N PRO A 254 -14.99 -11.25 17.14
CA PRO A 254 -15.06 -10.41 18.33
C PRO A 254 -14.39 -11.06 19.55
N PRO A 255 -13.79 -10.26 20.45
CA PRO A 255 -13.82 -8.79 20.48
C PRO A 255 -12.82 -8.14 19.51
N LEU A 256 -11.80 -8.87 19.05
CA LEU A 256 -10.68 -8.30 18.27
C LEU A 256 -11.15 -7.59 17.00
N SER A 257 -12.03 -8.22 16.23
CA SER A 257 -12.57 -7.64 14.98
C SER A 257 -13.37 -6.35 15.19
N HIS A 258 -13.76 -6.02 16.42
CA HIS A 258 -14.49 -4.80 16.77
C HIS A 258 -13.63 -3.74 17.44
N THR A 259 -12.48 -4.12 18.02
CA THR A 259 -11.66 -3.22 18.84
C THR A 259 -10.34 -2.84 18.20
N VAL A 260 -9.79 -3.69 17.31
CA VAL A 260 -8.52 -3.40 16.65
C VAL A 260 -8.72 -2.37 15.55
N GLU A 261 -8.00 -1.25 15.66
CA GLU A 261 -7.95 -0.22 14.63
C GLU A 261 -6.95 -0.62 13.54
N LEU A 262 -7.41 -0.68 12.29
CA LEU A 262 -6.62 -1.13 11.14
C LEU A 262 -6.82 -0.20 9.94
N ALA A 263 -5.71 0.27 9.37
CA ALA A 263 -5.67 0.85 8.02
C ALA A 263 -4.84 -0.05 7.10
N SER A 264 -5.48 -0.60 6.06
CA SER A 264 -4.81 -1.34 4.99
C SER A 264 -4.57 -0.43 3.79
N PHE A 265 -3.35 -0.43 3.26
CA PHE A 265 -2.94 0.41 2.13
C PHE A 265 -2.72 -0.43 0.87
N HIS A 266 -3.19 0.09 -0.27
CA HIS A 266 -2.97 -0.49 -1.59
C HIS A 266 -2.63 0.60 -2.61
N SER A 267 -2.08 0.22 -3.76
CA SER A 267 -1.64 1.16 -4.79
C SER A 267 -1.73 0.54 -6.17
N ALA A 268 -2.12 1.35 -7.15
CA ALA A 268 -2.15 0.96 -8.57
C ALA A 268 -0.75 0.89 -9.20
N SER A 269 0.31 1.32 -8.50
CA SER A 269 1.66 1.41 -9.07
C SER A 269 2.50 0.14 -8.93
N LYS A 270 1.98 -0.91 -8.28
CA LYS A 270 2.69 -2.15 -7.93
C LYS A 270 1.89 -3.37 -8.43
N GLY A 271 2.46 -4.57 -8.32
CA GLY A 271 1.83 -5.76 -8.90
C GLY A 271 1.94 -5.82 -10.42
N PHE A 272 1.47 -6.89 -11.04
CA PHE A 272 1.49 -7.01 -12.50
C PHE A 272 0.54 -5.99 -13.16
N MET A 273 -0.41 -5.46 -12.39
CA MET A 273 -1.29 -4.35 -12.75
C MET A 273 -0.65 -2.95 -12.58
N GLY A 274 0.63 -2.89 -12.22
CA GLY A 274 1.32 -1.64 -11.90
C GLY A 274 1.33 -0.65 -13.05
N GLU A 275 0.66 0.50 -12.88
CA GLU A 275 0.63 1.63 -13.83
C GLU A 275 1.24 2.91 -13.27
#